data_AF-A0A8T1R6V7-F1
#
_entry.id   AF-A0A8T1R6V7-F1
#
_cell.length_a   1.000
_cell.length_b   1.000
_cell.length_c   1.000
_cell.angle_alpha   90.00
_cell.angle_beta   90.00
_cell.angle_gamma   90.00
#
_symmetry.space_group_name_H-M   'P 1'
#
loop_
_entity.id
_entity.type
_entity.pdbx_description
1 polymer ?
#
loop_
_entity_poly.entity_id
_entity_poly.type
_entity_poly.pdbx_seq_one_letter_code
_entity_poly.pdbx_strand_id
1 'polypeptide(L)'
;MENQVIALKEKGIAAEYLSSNQTSHAKNKIHEDLDSGKPSLRLLYVTPELIATPGFMSKLTKIYARGLLNLIAIDEAHCVSTWGHDFRPSYRKLSSLRNQLPDVPILALTATAAPKVQQDVIESLCLQNPLVLKSSFNRPNIYYEVRYKDLLDDAYADLSNLLKVTGDVCAIVYCLERTTCDDLSAHLSKTGISSAAYHAGLNNKVRTSVLDDWISSKIQVVVATVAFGMGIDRKDVRIVCHFNIPKSMEAFYQESGRAGRDQLPSKSLLYYGMDDRKKMEFILSNSEKKKLQSLRSEEGLSKKSLTDFIQMVEFCEGSGCRRKKILESFGEQVPASLCRKSCDACKHPNLVAKYLEELTTACAVRQKSSFSQIFISSSSDMIDGEQLSEFWNRDDDETRDSDEDISDYDGISPFC
;
A
#
# COMPACT_ATOMS: atom_id res chain seq x y z
N MET A 1 -5.88 0.89 -12.44
CA MET A 1 -6.72 1.35 -13.56
C MET A 1 -6.53 0.46 -14.78
N GLU A 2 -5.33 0.38 -15.38
CA GLU A 2 -5.09 -0.39 -16.63
C GLU A 2 -5.61 -1.84 -16.61
N ASN A 3 -5.22 -2.65 -15.62
CA ASN A 3 -5.69 -4.04 -15.50
C ASN A 3 -7.23 -4.15 -15.44
N GLN A 4 -7.90 -3.19 -14.79
CA GLN A 4 -9.37 -3.19 -14.71
C GLN A 4 -10.00 -2.83 -16.06
N VAL A 5 -9.40 -1.89 -16.81
CA VAL A 5 -9.86 -1.53 -18.16
C VAL A 5 -9.70 -2.70 -19.12
N ILE A 6 -8.57 -3.41 -19.10
CA ILE A 6 -8.35 -4.60 -19.91
C ILE A 6 -9.44 -5.66 -19.62
N ALA A 7 -9.66 -5.98 -18.35
CA ALA A 7 -10.67 -6.96 -17.93
C ALA A 7 -12.11 -6.56 -18.28
N LEU A 8 -12.43 -5.26 -18.31
CA LEU A 8 -13.74 -4.75 -18.73
C LEU A 8 -13.91 -4.84 -20.26
N LYS A 9 -12.87 -4.48 -21.02
CA LYS A 9 -12.87 -4.58 -22.49
C LYS A 9 -13.03 -6.03 -22.97
N GLU A 10 -12.37 -6.98 -22.32
CA GLU A 10 -12.54 -8.42 -22.58
C GLU A 10 -13.99 -8.89 -22.38
N LYS A 11 -14.74 -8.24 -21.50
CA LYS A 11 -16.17 -8.49 -21.26
C LYS A 11 -17.10 -7.67 -22.15
N GLY A 12 -16.56 -6.95 -23.15
CA GLY A 12 -17.32 -6.11 -24.06
C GLY A 12 -17.82 -4.80 -23.44
N ILE A 13 -17.28 -4.37 -22.29
CA ILE A 13 -17.65 -3.11 -21.65
C ILE A 13 -16.71 -2.02 -22.17
N ALA A 14 -17.30 -0.97 -22.75
CA ALA A 14 -16.56 0.21 -23.20
C ALA A 14 -16.03 1.00 -22.00
N ALA A 15 -14.80 0.68 -21.59
CA ALA A 15 -14.10 1.33 -20.49
C ALA A 15 -12.78 1.91 -20.96
N GLU A 16 -12.40 3.07 -20.42
CA GLU A 16 -11.08 3.67 -20.63
C GLU A 16 -10.53 4.23 -19.31
N TYR A 17 -9.26 4.59 -19.31
CA TYR A 17 -8.65 5.36 -18.22
C TYR A 17 -7.95 6.58 -18.78
N LEU A 18 -7.82 7.65 -17.99
CA LEU A 18 -6.97 8.80 -18.28
C LEU A 18 -5.88 8.90 -17.21
N SER A 19 -4.63 8.91 -17.65
CA SER A 19 -3.46 9.10 -16.78
C SER A 19 -2.32 9.78 -17.54
N SER A 20 -1.36 10.37 -16.84
CA SER A 20 -0.18 11.00 -17.44
C SER A 20 0.58 10.05 -18.39
N ASN A 21 0.64 8.77 -18.06
CA ASN A 21 1.41 7.75 -18.79
C ASN A 21 0.81 7.29 -20.14
N GLN A 22 -0.35 7.79 -20.54
CA GLN A 22 -0.95 7.46 -21.84
C GLN A 22 -0.44 8.35 -22.97
N THR A 23 -0.40 7.78 -24.18
CA THR A 23 -0.09 8.51 -25.42
C THR A 23 -1.08 9.64 -25.68
N SER A 24 -0.61 10.74 -26.26
CA SER A 24 -1.46 11.90 -26.61
C SER A 24 -2.63 11.50 -27.51
N HIS A 25 -2.40 10.59 -28.46
CA HIS A 25 -3.45 10.07 -29.33
C HIS A 25 -4.57 9.35 -28.54
N ALA A 26 -4.22 8.51 -27.56
CA ALA A 26 -5.22 7.82 -26.74
C ALA A 26 -6.03 8.80 -25.89
N LYS A 27 -5.37 9.78 -25.27
CA LYS A 27 -6.02 10.85 -24.49
C LYS A 27 -6.98 11.67 -25.35
N ASN A 28 -6.54 12.08 -26.55
CA ASN A 28 -7.36 12.87 -27.47
C ASN A 28 -8.63 12.12 -27.89
N LYS A 29 -8.53 10.84 -28.21
CA LYS A 29 -9.69 10.00 -28.55
C LYS A 29 -10.71 9.94 -27.41
N ILE A 30 -10.26 9.83 -26.16
CA ILE A 30 -11.16 9.86 -25.00
C ILE A 30 -11.81 11.24 -24.87
N HIS A 31 -11.05 12.32 -25.01
CA HIS A 31 -11.60 13.67 -24.96
C HIS A 31 -12.62 13.95 -26.06
N GLU A 32 -12.36 13.49 -27.29
CA GLU A 32 -13.29 13.57 -28.42
C GLU A 32 -14.58 12.80 -28.14
N ASP A 33 -14.51 11.60 -27.57
CA ASP A 33 -15.72 10.83 -27.20
C ASP A 33 -16.52 11.54 -26.09
N LEU A 34 -15.87 12.11 -25.08
CA LEU A 34 -16.54 12.86 -24.01
C LEU A 34 -17.19 14.16 -24.51
N ASP A 35 -16.54 14.84 -25.46
CA ASP A 35 -17.05 16.05 -26.10
C ASP A 35 -18.12 15.72 -27.15
N SER A 36 -18.17 14.48 -27.64
CA SER A 36 -19.23 14.00 -28.53
C SER A 36 -20.59 14.13 -27.82
N GLY A 37 -21.65 14.46 -28.57
CA GLY A 37 -23.00 14.62 -28.03
C GLY A 37 -23.52 13.38 -27.29
N LYS A 38 -23.01 12.19 -27.64
CA LYS A 38 -23.41 10.89 -27.11
C LYS A 38 -22.18 9.99 -26.93
N PRO A 39 -21.43 10.16 -25.82
CA PRO A 39 -20.24 9.37 -25.54
C PRO A 39 -20.55 7.87 -25.58
N SER A 40 -19.67 7.10 -26.21
CA SER A 40 -19.76 5.64 -26.28
C SER A 40 -19.22 4.96 -25.02
N LEU A 41 -18.37 5.66 -24.27
CA LEU A 41 -17.80 5.19 -23.01
C LEU A 41 -18.87 4.95 -21.95
N ARG A 42 -18.78 3.78 -21.31
CA ARG A 42 -19.65 3.36 -20.20
C ARG A 42 -18.99 3.54 -18.84
N LEU A 43 -17.65 3.49 -18.79
CA LEU A 43 -16.88 3.66 -17.56
C LEU A 43 -15.55 4.34 -17.86
N LEU A 44 -15.23 5.41 -17.13
CA LEU A 44 -13.97 6.14 -17.28
C LEU A 44 -13.24 6.18 -15.93
N TYR A 45 -12.04 5.62 -15.87
CA TYR A 45 -11.15 5.76 -14.73
C TYR A 45 -10.32 7.04 -14.87
N VAL A 46 -10.25 7.82 -13.80
CA VAL A 46 -9.54 9.09 -13.75
C VAL A 46 -8.85 9.26 -12.41
N THR A 47 -7.69 9.89 -12.42
CA THR A 47 -7.00 10.23 -11.18
C THR A 47 -7.65 11.42 -10.48
N PRO A 48 -7.60 11.51 -9.14
CA PRO A 48 -8.18 12.63 -8.41
C PRO A 48 -7.53 13.97 -8.76
N GLU A 49 -6.25 13.98 -9.13
CA GLU A 49 -5.53 15.16 -9.58
C GLU A 49 -6.15 15.73 -10.87
N LEU A 50 -6.49 14.85 -11.82
CA LEU A 50 -7.12 15.26 -13.07
C LEU A 50 -8.53 15.79 -12.85
N ILE A 51 -9.32 15.14 -11.98
CA ILE A 51 -10.65 15.63 -11.61
C ILE A 51 -10.56 17.04 -11.01
N ALA A 52 -9.53 17.34 -10.23
CA ALA A 52 -9.36 18.67 -9.63
C ALA A 52 -9.01 19.78 -10.65
N THR A 53 -8.74 19.46 -11.91
CA THR A 53 -8.44 20.47 -12.94
C THR A 53 -9.71 21.16 -13.45
N PRO A 54 -9.70 22.49 -13.65
CA PRO A 54 -10.86 23.20 -14.19
C PRO A 54 -11.30 22.71 -15.58
N GLY A 55 -10.33 22.32 -16.42
CA GLY A 55 -10.59 21.81 -17.75
C GLY A 55 -11.38 20.50 -17.74
N PHE A 56 -11.00 19.55 -16.87
CA PHE A 56 -11.72 18.29 -16.77
C PHE A 56 -13.08 18.45 -16.08
N MET A 57 -13.17 19.29 -15.04
CA MET A 57 -14.47 19.62 -14.42
C MET A 57 -15.45 20.24 -15.41
N SER A 58 -14.99 21.14 -16.29
CA SER A 58 -15.84 21.70 -17.36
C SER A 58 -16.44 20.61 -18.26
N LYS A 59 -15.64 19.59 -18.62
CA LYS A 59 -16.12 18.44 -19.40
C LYS A 59 -17.15 17.62 -18.62
N LEU A 60 -16.89 17.32 -17.34
CA LEU A 60 -17.84 16.61 -16.48
C LEU A 60 -19.17 17.36 -16.36
N THR A 61 -19.13 18.68 -16.15
CA THR A 61 -20.34 19.52 -16.07
C THR A 61 -21.12 19.53 -17.38
N LYS A 62 -20.46 19.51 -18.55
CA LYS A 62 -21.13 19.37 -19.85
C LYS A 62 -21.81 18.00 -20.02
N ILE A 63 -21.19 16.91 -19.55
CA ILE A 63 -21.80 15.56 -19.58
C ILE A 63 -23.01 15.50 -18.62
N TYR A 64 -22.85 16.08 -17.43
CA TYR A 64 -23.90 16.21 -16.43
C TYR A 64 -25.10 17.01 -16.93
N ALA A 65 -24.88 18.17 -17.56
CA ALA A 65 -25.94 19.01 -18.12
C ALA A 65 -26.75 18.30 -19.22
N ARG A 66 -26.18 17.26 -19.85
CA ARG A 66 -26.85 16.41 -20.83
C ARG A 66 -27.57 15.20 -20.22
N GLY A 67 -27.50 15.01 -18.90
CA GLY A 67 -28.09 13.86 -18.21
C GLY A 67 -27.37 12.53 -18.46
N LEU A 68 -26.10 12.58 -18.87
CA LEU A 68 -25.33 11.39 -19.29
C LEU A 68 -24.37 10.88 -18.20
N LEU A 69 -24.20 11.62 -17.09
CA LEU A 69 -23.36 11.21 -15.97
C LEU A 69 -24.20 10.49 -14.92
N ASN A 70 -24.10 9.15 -14.87
CA ASN A 70 -24.97 8.33 -14.03
C ASN A 70 -24.48 8.12 -12.59
N LEU A 71 -23.16 8.05 -12.38
CA LEU A 71 -22.55 7.67 -11.10
C LEU A 71 -21.11 8.16 -11.06
N ILE A 72 -20.67 8.60 -9.88
CA ILE A 72 -19.25 8.80 -9.57
C ILE A 72 -18.85 7.76 -8.54
N ALA A 73 -17.89 6.90 -8.87
CA ALA A 73 -17.30 5.95 -7.94
C ALA A 73 -15.92 6.44 -7.51
N ILE A 74 -15.71 6.59 -6.21
CA ILE A 74 -14.44 6.94 -5.58
C ILE A 74 -13.90 5.68 -4.91
N ASP A 75 -12.98 5.01 -5.58
CA ASP A 75 -12.26 3.85 -5.05
C ASP A 75 -11.15 4.30 -4.09
N GLU A 76 -10.71 3.41 -3.20
CA GLU A 76 -9.76 3.69 -2.12
C GLU A 76 -10.08 4.98 -1.35
N ALA A 77 -11.37 5.19 -1.04
CA ALA A 77 -11.88 6.42 -0.47
C ALA A 77 -11.20 6.81 0.86
N HIS A 78 -10.61 5.85 1.57
CA HIS A 78 -9.83 6.10 2.78
C HIS A 78 -8.66 7.08 2.57
N CYS A 79 -8.17 7.26 1.32
CA CYS A 79 -7.13 8.23 0.96
C CYS A 79 -7.52 9.68 1.25
N VAL A 80 -8.82 10.00 1.34
CA VAL A 80 -9.29 11.36 1.69
C VAL A 80 -9.00 11.71 3.15
N SER A 81 -8.96 10.68 4.01
CA SER A 81 -8.89 10.83 5.45
C SER A 81 -7.43 10.96 5.89
N THR A 82 -7.14 11.95 6.72
CA THR A 82 -5.84 12.02 7.42
C THR A 82 -5.73 10.93 8.48
N TRP A 83 -6.86 10.31 8.84
CA TRP A 83 -6.90 9.10 9.64
C TRP A 83 -6.71 7.82 8.81
N GLY A 84 -6.60 7.91 7.48
CA GLY A 84 -6.22 6.80 6.61
C GLY A 84 -4.73 6.44 6.70
N HIS A 85 -4.34 5.33 6.09
CA HIS A 85 -2.94 4.85 6.05
C HIS A 85 -2.18 5.28 4.78
N ASP A 86 -2.87 5.91 3.84
CA ASP A 86 -2.35 6.46 2.57
C ASP A 86 -3.05 7.80 2.24
N PHE A 87 -2.98 8.77 3.15
CA PHE A 87 -3.59 10.09 2.92
C PHE A 87 -3.01 10.76 1.66
N ARG A 88 -3.90 11.22 0.78
CA ARG A 88 -3.55 11.94 -0.46
C ARG A 88 -4.31 13.26 -0.53
N PRO A 89 -3.61 14.42 -0.51
CA PRO A 89 -4.26 15.73 -0.59
C PRO A 89 -5.19 15.91 -1.79
N SER A 90 -4.89 15.27 -2.93
CA SER A 90 -5.72 15.31 -4.14
C SER A 90 -7.14 14.77 -3.91
N TYR A 91 -7.33 13.78 -3.04
CA TYR A 91 -8.65 13.23 -2.72
C TYR A 91 -9.56 14.24 -2.02
N ARG A 92 -9.02 15.17 -1.21
CA ARG A 92 -9.83 16.20 -0.55
C ARG A 92 -10.47 17.17 -1.52
N LYS A 93 -9.85 17.37 -2.69
CA LYS A 93 -10.39 18.22 -3.75
C LYS A 93 -11.67 17.64 -4.37
N LEU A 94 -11.93 16.33 -4.19
CA LEU A 94 -13.14 15.67 -4.65
C LEU A 94 -14.40 16.12 -3.90
N SER A 95 -14.28 16.78 -2.75
CA SER A 95 -15.40 17.45 -2.05
C SER A 95 -16.18 18.40 -2.98
N SER A 96 -15.49 19.05 -3.91
CA SER A 96 -16.08 19.97 -4.90
C SER A 96 -17.09 19.30 -5.83
N LEU A 97 -17.01 17.97 -6.03
CA LEU A 97 -17.91 17.21 -6.89
C LEU A 97 -19.36 17.33 -6.41
N ARG A 98 -19.61 17.29 -5.10
CA ARG A 98 -20.97 17.38 -4.57
C ARG A 98 -21.60 18.74 -4.88
N ASN A 99 -20.83 19.82 -4.84
CA ASN A 99 -21.34 21.16 -5.12
C ASN A 99 -21.60 21.39 -6.61
N GLN A 100 -20.75 20.82 -7.48
CA GLN A 100 -20.88 21.00 -8.93
C GLN A 100 -21.85 20.03 -9.58
N LEU A 101 -22.04 18.84 -9.00
CA LEU A 101 -22.81 17.73 -9.55
C LEU A 101 -23.79 17.19 -8.47
N PRO A 102 -24.73 18.02 -7.99
CA PRO A 102 -25.52 17.72 -6.79
C PRO A 102 -26.37 16.46 -6.90
N ASP A 103 -26.98 16.22 -8.07
CA ASP A 103 -27.92 15.12 -8.29
C ASP A 103 -27.23 13.81 -8.69
N VAL A 104 -25.91 13.82 -8.89
CA VAL A 104 -25.16 12.60 -9.26
C VAL A 104 -24.90 11.76 -8.00
N PRO A 105 -25.27 10.47 -8.01
CA PRO A 105 -24.91 9.55 -6.94
C PRO A 105 -23.39 9.42 -6.81
N ILE A 106 -22.89 9.44 -5.57
CA ILE A 106 -21.48 9.19 -5.26
C ILE A 106 -21.38 7.88 -4.47
N LEU A 107 -20.59 6.95 -4.97
CA LEU A 107 -20.26 5.67 -4.34
C LEU A 107 -18.81 5.74 -3.85
N ALA A 108 -18.58 5.66 -2.54
CA ALA A 108 -17.26 5.57 -1.95
C ALA A 108 -16.95 4.11 -1.57
N LEU A 109 -15.82 3.58 -2.03
CA LEU A 109 -15.40 2.20 -1.84
C LEU A 109 -14.05 2.17 -1.12
N THR A 110 -13.88 1.27 -0.15
CA THR A 110 -12.62 1.07 0.56
C THR A 110 -12.58 -0.29 1.24
N ALA A 111 -11.41 -0.92 1.26
CA ALA A 111 -11.19 -2.19 1.93
C ALA A 111 -10.78 -2.04 3.40
N THR A 112 -10.33 -0.86 3.82
CA THR A 112 -9.66 -0.63 5.11
C THR A 112 -10.10 0.69 5.74
N ALA A 113 -11.37 0.78 6.16
CA ALA A 113 -11.90 1.93 6.89
C ALA A 113 -12.36 1.55 8.29
N ALA A 114 -11.55 1.92 9.29
CA ALA A 114 -12.01 1.96 10.68
C ALA A 114 -13.12 3.02 10.85
N PRO A 115 -13.95 2.96 11.92
CA PRO A 115 -15.09 3.86 12.09
C PRO A 115 -14.77 5.36 11.95
N LYS A 116 -13.61 5.80 12.45
CA LYS A 116 -13.15 7.19 12.32
C LYS A 116 -12.85 7.59 10.88
N VAL A 117 -12.21 6.70 10.12
CA VAL A 117 -11.92 6.89 8.69
C VAL A 117 -13.21 6.94 7.89
N GLN A 118 -14.16 6.05 8.20
CA GLN A 118 -15.47 6.05 7.54
C GLN A 118 -16.19 7.39 7.72
N GLN A 119 -16.22 7.92 8.95
CA GLN A 119 -16.85 9.20 9.22
C GLN A 119 -16.16 10.35 8.47
N ASP A 120 -14.84 10.39 8.48
CA ASP A 120 -14.05 11.40 7.75
C ASP A 120 -14.26 11.31 6.23
N VAL A 121 -14.41 10.11 5.67
CA VAL A 121 -14.78 9.90 4.26
C VAL A 121 -16.14 10.51 3.94
N ILE A 122 -17.15 10.25 4.79
CA ILE A 122 -18.51 10.77 4.61
C ILE A 122 -18.51 12.29 4.65
N GLU A 123 -17.83 12.89 5.62
CA GLU A 123 -17.74 14.34 5.79
C GLU A 123 -16.94 14.99 4.66
N SER A 124 -15.74 14.49 4.38
CA SER A 124 -14.83 15.04 3.38
C SER A 124 -15.37 14.95 1.95
N LEU A 125 -16.12 13.90 1.61
CA LEU A 125 -16.76 13.75 0.29
C LEU A 125 -18.17 14.36 0.24
N CYS A 126 -18.62 14.98 1.34
CA CYS A 126 -19.95 15.58 1.47
C CYS A 126 -21.06 14.60 1.05
N LEU A 127 -20.99 13.36 1.52
CA LEU A 127 -21.99 12.34 1.24
C LEU A 127 -23.26 12.65 2.02
N GLN A 128 -24.39 12.78 1.32
CA GLN A 128 -25.67 13.13 1.91
C GLN A 128 -26.41 11.87 2.36
N ASN A 129 -26.51 11.64 3.67
CA ASN A 129 -27.18 10.48 4.27
C ASN A 129 -26.90 9.14 3.55
N PRO A 130 -25.61 8.73 3.40
CA PRO A 130 -25.26 7.59 2.58
C PRO A 130 -25.73 6.28 3.20
N LEU A 131 -26.13 5.32 2.36
CA LEU A 131 -26.26 3.93 2.76
C LEU A 131 -24.86 3.36 3.03
N VAL A 132 -24.57 3.05 4.30
CA VAL A 132 -23.30 2.43 4.70
C VAL A 132 -23.44 0.91 4.70
N LEU A 133 -22.70 0.26 3.80
CA LEU A 133 -22.60 -1.20 3.73
C LEU A 133 -21.24 -1.65 4.26
N LYS A 134 -21.23 -2.40 5.36
CA LYS A 134 -20.01 -2.94 5.98
C LYS A 134 -20.03 -4.46 5.94
N SER A 135 -18.99 -5.05 5.34
CA SER A 135 -18.67 -6.47 5.50
C SER A 135 -17.67 -6.65 6.63
N SER A 136 -17.63 -7.85 7.23
CA SER A 136 -16.62 -8.15 8.24
C SER A 136 -15.21 -8.15 7.65
N PHE A 137 -14.23 -7.68 8.42
CA PHE A 137 -12.79 -7.82 8.12
C PHE A 137 -12.27 -9.26 8.36
N ASN A 138 -13.11 -10.19 8.81
CA ASN A 138 -12.68 -11.55 9.12
C ASN A 138 -12.38 -12.36 7.85
N ARG A 139 -11.12 -12.80 7.74
CA ARG A 139 -10.66 -13.76 6.73
C ARG A 139 -10.41 -15.12 7.40
N PRO A 140 -11.45 -15.96 7.54
CA PRO A 140 -11.34 -17.20 8.32
C PRO A 140 -10.35 -18.20 7.73
N ASN A 141 -10.14 -18.14 6.40
CA ASN A 141 -9.25 -19.03 5.66
C ASN A 141 -7.75 -18.69 5.81
N ILE A 142 -7.40 -17.54 6.39
CA ILE A 142 -6.01 -17.13 6.62
C ILE A 142 -5.56 -17.50 8.04
N TYR A 143 -4.52 -18.32 8.13
CA TYR A 143 -3.80 -18.58 9.38
C TYR A 143 -2.77 -17.47 9.65
N TYR A 144 -2.82 -16.83 10.81
CA TYR A 144 -1.89 -15.76 11.18
C TYR A 144 -0.81 -16.26 12.14
N GLU A 145 0.46 -15.95 11.85
CA GLU A 145 1.63 -16.39 12.62
C GLU A 145 2.64 -15.26 12.77
N VAL A 146 3.21 -15.10 13.97
CA VAL A 146 4.36 -14.23 14.22
C VAL A 146 5.55 -15.09 14.61
N ARG A 147 6.69 -14.92 13.92
CA ARG A 147 7.99 -15.54 14.26
C ARG A 147 8.98 -14.47 14.66
N TYR A 148 9.74 -14.74 15.72
CA TYR A 148 10.67 -13.77 16.29
C TYR A 148 12.08 -14.03 15.74
N LYS A 149 12.58 -13.14 14.88
CA LYS A 149 13.91 -13.25 14.26
C LYS A 149 15.02 -13.38 15.30
N ASP A 150 14.89 -12.65 16.41
CA ASP A 150 15.86 -12.67 17.51
C ASP A 150 15.99 -14.04 18.20
N LEU A 151 15.03 -14.96 17.97
CA LEU A 151 15.02 -16.32 18.52
C LEU A 151 15.31 -17.39 17.44
N LEU A 152 15.63 -16.98 16.21
CA LEU A 152 15.98 -17.86 15.11
C LEU A 152 17.49 -17.83 14.88
N ASP A 153 18.07 -18.97 14.57
CA ASP A 153 19.47 -19.05 14.13
C ASP A 153 19.66 -18.35 12.78
N ASP A 154 18.74 -18.60 11.83
CA ASP A 154 18.74 -18.01 10.50
C ASP A 154 17.31 -17.86 9.95
N ALA A 155 16.87 -16.61 9.78
CA ALA A 155 15.54 -16.28 9.24
C ALA A 155 15.39 -16.62 7.75
N TYR A 156 16.47 -16.58 6.96
CA TYR A 156 16.45 -16.94 5.53
C TYR A 156 16.26 -18.44 5.37
N ALA A 157 16.98 -19.24 6.18
CA ALA A 157 16.81 -20.68 6.22
C ALA A 157 15.41 -21.08 6.70
N ASP A 158 14.89 -20.44 7.76
CA ASP A 158 13.54 -20.70 8.27
C ASP A 158 12.45 -20.46 7.22
N LEU A 159 12.50 -19.34 6.48
CA LEU A 159 11.56 -19.05 5.41
C LEU A 159 11.68 -20.05 4.25
N SER A 160 12.92 -20.39 3.86
CA SER A 160 13.18 -21.36 2.79
C SER A 160 12.62 -22.74 3.15
N ASN A 161 12.80 -23.17 4.39
CA ASN A 161 12.25 -24.43 4.90
C ASN A 161 10.72 -24.41 4.91
N LEU A 162 10.11 -23.32 5.34
CA LEU A 162 8.64 -23.16 5.30
C LEU A 162 8.11 -23.30 3.87
N LEU A 163 8.73 -22.60 2.90
CA LEU A 163 8.31 -22.63 1.51
C LEU A 163 8.45 -24.04 0.93
N LYS A 164 9.57 -24.73 1.19
CA LYS A 164 9.79 -26.13 0.75
C LYS A 164 8.75 -27.09 1.32
N VAL A 165 8.47 -27.01 2.62
CA VAL A 165 7.48 -27.89 3.28
C VAL A 165 6.07 -27.63 2.76
N THR A 166 5.78 -26.40 2.35
CA THR A 166 4.45 -26.07 1.77
C THR A 166 4.32 -26.54 0.32
N GLY A 167 5.43 -26.82 -0.36
CA GLY A 167 5.49 -27.29 -1.75
C GLY A 167 5.40 -26.14 -2.76
N ASP A 168 5.06 -26.48 -4.00
CA ASP A 168 5.01 -25.55 -5.14
C ASP A 168 3.76 -24.67 -5.10
N VAL A 169 3.73 -23.76 -4.12
CA VAL A 169 2.63 -22.82 -3.90
C VAL A 169 3.06 -21.37 -4.09
N CYS A 170 2.14 -20.54 -4.58
CA CYS A 170 2.46 -19.14 -4.85
C CYS A 170 2.53 -18.31 -3.57
N ALA A 171 3.59 -17.53 -3.47
CA ALA A 171 3.88 -16.73 -2.29
C ALA A 171 4.32 -15.30 -2.63
N ILE A 172 4.08 -14.40 -1.68
CA ILE A 172 4.58 -13.03 -1.68
C ILE A 172 5.39 -12.84 -0.41
N VAL A 173 6.59 -12.28 -0.52
CA VAL A 173 7.43 -11.93 0.62
C VAL A 173 7.67 -10.42 0.59
N TYR A 174 7.17 -9.70 1.58
CA TYR A 174 7.34 -8.27 1.75
C TYR A 174 8.58 -7.94 2.57
N CYS A 175 9.47 -7.13 2.02
CA CYS A 175 10.68 -6.65 2.68
C CYS A 175 10.67 -5.11 2.76
N LEU A 176 11.36 -4.57 3.76
CA LEU A 176 11.51 -3.12 3.92
C LEU A 176 12.48 -2.52 2.88
N GLU A 177 13.63 -3.18 2.68
CA GLU A 177 14.75 -2.68 1.87
C GLU A 177 14.85 -3.43 0.53
N ARG A 178 15.34 -2.73 -0.51
CA ARG A 178 15.53 -3.32 -1.86
C ARG A 178 16.62 -4.40 -1.85
N THR A 179 17.72 -4.12 -1.17
CA THR A 179 18.84 -5.06 -0.95
C THR A 179 18.36 -6.37 -0.33
N THR A 180 17.50 -6.29 0.71
CA THR A 180 16.90 -7.49 1.31
C THR A 180 16.03 -8.27 0.32
N CYS A 181 15.35 -7.60 -0.62
CA CYS A 181 14.59 -8.30 -1.66
C CYS A 181 15.51 -9.12 -2.57
N ASP A 182 16.61 -8.50 -3.02
CA ASP A 182 17.60 -9.12 -3.89
C ASP A 182 18.30 -10.30 -3.19
N ASP A 183 18.80 -10.07 -1.97
CA ASP A 183 19.51 -11.08 -1.17
C ASP A 183 18.61 -12.28 -0.85
N LEU A 184 17.37 -12.03 -0.44
CA LEU A 184 16.44 -13.09 -0.08
C LEU A 184 15.97 -13.86 -1.31
N SER A 185 15.73 -13.19 -2.44
CA SER A 185 15.43 -13.88 -3.70
C SER A 185 16.61 -14.73 -4.17
N ALA A 186 17.84 -14.22 -4.09
CA ALA A 186 19.03 -14.99 -4.43
C ALA A 186 19.20 -16.23 -3.53
N HIS A 187 18.96 -16.09 -2.23
CA HIS A 187 18.99 -17.20 -1.29
C HIS A 187 17.92 -18.26 -1.62
N LEU A 188 16.67 -17.85 -1.82
CA LEU A 188 15.57 -18.76 -2.17
C LEU A 188 15.88 -19.54 -3.46
N SER A 189 16.34 -18.84 -4.49
CA SER A 189 16.75 -19.46 -5.77
C SER A 189 17.91 -20.45 -5.60
N LYS A 190 18.93 -20.11 -4.78
CA LYS A 190 20.04 -21.04 -4.45
C LYS A 190 19.56 -22.30 -3.72
N THR A 191 18.49 -22.18 -2.94
CA THR A 191 17.89 -23.33 -2.23
C THR A 191 16.90 -24.14 -3.08
N GLY A 192 16.71 -23.79 -4.36
CA GLY A 192 15.85 -24.50 -5.30
C GLY A 192 14.40 -23.99 -5.39
N ILE A 193 14.11 -22.82 -4.83
CA ILE A 193 12.77 -22.21 -4.88
C ILE A 193 12.73 -21.20 -6.03
N SER A 194 11.78 -21.33 -6.95
CA SER A 194 11.60 -20.37 -8.05
C SER A 194 11.16 -19.01 -7.52
N SER A 195 12.07 -18.03 -7.49
CA SER A 195 11.80 -16.71 -6.91
C SER A 195 12.39 -15.57 -7.73
N ALA A 196 11.80 -14.37 -7.60
CA ALA A 196 12.34 -13.14 -8.14
C ALA A 196 12.09 -11.94 -7.23
N ALA A 197 13.04 -11.00 -7.24
CA ALA A 197 12.90 -9.70 -6.58
C ALA A 197 11.99 -8.76 -7.39
N TYR A 198 11.24 -7.91 -6.70
CA TYR A 198 10.40 -6.87 -7.30
C TYR A 198 10.43 -5.59 -6.46
N HIS A 199 11.02 -4.53 -7.00
CA HIS A 199 11.04 -3.21 -6.34
C HIS A 199 11.23 -2.08 -7.35
N ALA A 200 11.04 -0.84 -6.89
CA ALA A 200 11.12 0.37 -7.71
C ALA A 200 12.51 0.63 -8.32
N GLY A 201 13.58 0.05 -7.77
CA GLY A 201 14.92 0.12 -8.36
C GLY A 201 15.11 -0.70 -9.64
N LEU A 202 14.18 -1.62 -9.95
CA LEU A 202 14.21 -2.38 -11.19
C LEU A 202 13.59 -1.56 -12.33
N ASN A 203 14.15 -1.69 -13.53
CA ASN A 203 13.55 -1.08 -14.71
C ASN A 203 12.15 -1.65 -15.00
N ASN A 204 11.33 -0.87 -15.70
CA ASN A 204 9.93 -1.25 -15.97
C ASN A 204 9.80 -2.57 -16.74
N LYS A 205 10.71 -2.87 -17.69
CA LYS A 205 10.67 -4.12 -18.48
C LYS A 205 10.83 -5.36 -17.58
N VAL A 206 11.80 -5.31 -16.66
CA VAL A 206 12.04 -6.40 -15.69
C VAL A 206 10.85 -6.56 -14.76
N ARG A 207 10.31 -5.45 -14.23
CA ARG A 207 9.12 -5.49 -13.37
C ARG A 207 7.93 -6.14 -14.06
N THR A 208 7.66 -5.79 -15.32
CA THR A 208 6.59 -6.40 -16.11
C THR A 208 6.84 -7.89 -16.32
N SER A 209 8.07 -8.28 -16.70
CA SER A 209 8.41 -9.70 -16.88
C SER A 209 8.22 -10.52 -15.60
N VAL A 210 8.72 -10.02 -14.45
CA VAL A 210 8.56 -10.71 -13.16
C VAL A 210 7.09 -10.86 -12.79
N LEU A 211 6.28 -9.82 -13.02
CA LEU A 211 4.85 -9.87 -12.76
C LEU A 211 4.15 -10.90 -13.65
N ASP A 212 4.43 -10.92 -14.95
CA ASP A 212 3.84 -11.85 -15.91
C ASP A 212 4.26 -13.30 -15.63
N ASP A 213 5.53 -13.52 -15.32
CA ASP A 213 6.06 -14.84 -14.98
C ASP A 213 5.51 -15.35 -13.64
N TRP A 214 5.28 -14.45 -12.68
CA TRP A 214 4.58 -14.82 -11.46
C TRP A 214 3.11 -15.11 -11.72
N ILE A 215 2.36 -14.27 -12.44
CA ILE A 215 0.94 -14.51 -12.76
C ILE A 215 0.76 -15.83 -13.51
N SER A 216 1.66 -16.16 -14.44
CA SER A 216 1.65 -17.40 -15.22
C SER A 216 2.22 -18.62 -14.47
N SER A 217 2.55 -18.48 -13.18
CA SER A 217 3.08 -19.55 -12.31
C SER A 217 4.45 -20.11 -12.71
N LYS A 218 5.22 -19.42 -13.55
CA LYS A 218 6.62 -19.76 -13.80
C LYS A 218 7.51 -19.41 -12.61
N ILE A 219 7.19 -18.30 -11.95
CA ILE A 219 7.80 -17.89 -10.68
C ILE A 219 6.84 -18.20 -9.55
N GLN A 220 7.33 -18.91 -8.54
CA GLN A 220 6.53 -19.31 -7.38
C GLN A 220 6.45 -18.16 -6.36
N VAL A 221 7.58 -17.52 -6.07
CA VAL A 221 7.72 -16.54 -4.99
C VAL A 221 8.16 -15.20 -5.55
N VAL A 222 7.40 -14.14 -5.26
CA VAL A 222 7.89 -12.78 -5.46
C VAL A 222 8.33 -12.20 -4.14
N VAL A 223 9.58 -11.74 -4.07
CA VAL A 223 10.14 -11.01 -2.95
C VAL A 223 10.13 -9.52 -3.28
N ALA A 224 9.44 -8.70 -2.52
CA ALA A 224 9.15 -7.34 -2.93
C ALA A 224 9.12 -6.34 -1.79
N THR A 225 9.36 -5.08 -2.13
CA THR A 225 8.96 -3.97 -1.26
C THR A 225 7.47 -3.67 -1.43
N VAL A 226 6.94 -2.75 -0.64
CA VAL A 226 5.54 -2.26 -0.74
C VAL A 226 5.17 -1.74 -2.15
N ALA A 227 6.14 -1.52 -3.03
CA ALA A 227 5.92 -1.23 -4.46
C ALA A 227 5.16 -2.37 -5.19
N PHE A 228 5.12 -3.57 -4.62
CA PHE A 228 4.33 -4.69 -5.12
C PHE A 228 2.92 -4.66 -4.51
N GLY A 229 2.10 -3.72 -4.98
CA GLY A 229 0.76 -3.60 -4.44
C GLY A 229 -0.06 -2.45 -5.01
N MET A 230 -1.14 -2.82 -5.72
CA MET A 230 -2.42 -2.09 -5.92
C MET A 230 -3.21 -2.66 -7.11
N GLY A 231 -2.62 -3.58 -7.89
CA GLY A 231 -3.29 -4.16 -9.09
C GLY A 231 -3.13 -5.67 -9.28
N ILE A 232 -2.61 -6.37 -8.26
CA ILE A 232 -2.39 -7.81 -8.33
C ILE A 232 -3.68 -8.53 -7.93
N ASP A 233 -4.24 -9.28 -8.88
CA ASP A 233 -5.43 -10.12 -8.66
C ASP A 233 -5.14 -11.59 -8.94
N ARG A 234 -4.23 -12.14 -8.13
CA ARG A 234 -3.98 -13.58 -8.10
C ARG A 234 -4.76 -14.21 -6.95
N LYS A 235 -5.65 -15.16 -7.26
CA LYS A 235 -6.62 -15.69 -6.28
C LYS A 235 -6.03 -16.76 -5.35
N ASP A 236 -5.01 -17.46 -5.84
CA ASP A 236 -4.43 -18.68 -5.29
C ASP A 236 -3.13 -18.45 -4.50
N VAL A 237 -2.90 -17.24 -3.98
CA VAL A 237 -1.73 -16.97 -3.13
C VAL A 237 -1.88 -17.73 -1.80
N ARG A 238 -0.96 -18.67 -1.52
CA ARG A 238 -1.00 -19.52 -0.33
C ARG A 238 -0.23 -18.94 0.84
N ILE A 239 0.84 -18.19 0.59
CA ILE A 239 1.64 -17.58 1.63
C ILE A 239 1.84 -16.09 1.34
N VAL A 240 1.54 -15.25 2.33
CA VAL A 240 2.04 -13.89 2.39
C VAL A 240 2.96 -13.80 3.61
N CYS A 241 4.20 -13.41 3.38
CA CYS A 241 5.22 -13.27 4.40
C CYS A 241 5.63 -11.81 4.52
N HIS A 242 5.64 -11.28 5.73
CA HIS A 242 6.27 -10.01 6.06
C HIS A 242 7.63 -10.30 6.66
N PHE A 243 8.70 -10.05 5.91
CA PHE A 243 10.06 -10.24 6.38
C PHE A 243 10.53 -9.09 7.28
N ASN A 244 9.79 -8.00 7.39
CA ASN A 244 9.98 -6.95 8.39
C ASN A 244 8.60 -6.51 8.91
N ILE A 245 8.55 -5.88 10.08
CA ILE A 245 7.30 -5.36 10.63
C ILE A 245 6.68 -4.29 9.71
N PRO A 246 5.38 -4.38 9.37
CA PRO A 246 4.68 -3.33 8.63
C PRO A 246 4.57 -2.01 9.41
N LYS A 247 4.34 -0.91 8.70
CA LYS A 247 4.17 0.43 9.29
C LYS A 247 2.90 0.59 10.13
N SER A 248 1.86 -0.20 9.85
CA SER A 248 0.57 -0.14 10.54
C SER A 248 -0.24 -1.42 10.38
N MET A 249 -1.30 -1.56 11.18
CA MET A 249 -2.26 -2.67 11.08
C MET A 249 -3.02 -2.67 9.74
N GLU A 250 -3.29 -1.50 9.16
CA GLU A 250 -3.94 -1.38 7.86
C GLU A 250 -3.07 -1.89 6.72
N ALA A 251 -1.79 -1.51 6.72
CA ALA A 251 -0.82 -2.01 5.75
C ALA A 251 -0.70 -3.54 5.86
N PHE A 252 -0.53 -4.05 7.09
CA PHE A 252 -0.50 -5.48 7.35
C PHE A 252 -1.75 -6.21 6.87
N TYR A 253 -2.94 -5.67 7.12
CA TYR A 253 -4.21 -6.28 6.71
C TYR A 253 -4.39 -6.28 5.19
N GLN A 254 -4.06 -5.18 4.50
CA GLN A 254 -4.16 -5.08 3.05
C GLN A 254 -3.20 -6.06 2.36
N GLU A 255 -1.97 -6.14 2.85
CA GLU A 255 -0.91 -7.01 2.31
C GLU A 255 -1.20 -8.48 2.60
N SER A 256 -1.47 -8.85 3.86
CA SER A 256 -1.84 -10.23 4.24
C SER A 256 -3.13 -10.70 3.56
N GLY A 257 -4.08 -9.80 3.32
CA GLY A 257 -5.35 -10.06 2.64
C GLY A 257 -5.21 -10.46 1.16
N ARG A 258 -4.01 -10.32 0.56
CA ARG A 258 -3.69 -10.88 -0.77
C ARG A 258 -3.68 -12.41 -0.76
N ALA A 259 -3.48 -13.03 0.39
CA ALA A 259 -3.56 -14.48 0.52
C ALA A 259 -5.01 -14.98 0.38
N GLY A 260 -5.18 -16.12 -0.30
CA GLY A 260 -6.40 -16.92 -0.24
C GLY A 260 -7.67 -16.21 -0.66
N ARG A 261 -7.64 -15.45 -1.75
CA ARG A 261 -8.85 -14.79 -2.29
C ARG A 261 -9.85 -15.81 -2.87
N ASP A 262 -9.37 -16.98 -3.25
CA ASP A 262 -10.16 -18.19 -3.54
C ASP A 262 -10.83 -18.83 -2.31
N GLN A 263 -10.67 -18.25 -1.11
CA GLN A 263 -11.19 -18.74 0.17
C GLN A 263 -10.58 -20.07 0.65
N LEU A 264 -9.54 -20.58 -0.03
CA LEU A 264 -8.83 -21.78 0.40
C LEU A 264 -7.84 -21.46 1.53
N PRO A 265 -7.40 -22.48 2.30
CA PRO A 265 -6.43 -22.29 3.37
C PRO A 265 -5.16 -21.59 2.88
N SER A 266 -4.80 -20.50 3.55
CA SER A 266 -3.58 -19.73 3.30
C SER A 266 -2.94 -19.31 4.61
N LYS A 267 -1.68 -18.90 4.58
CA LYS A 267 -0.92 -18.44 5.74
C LYS A 267 -0.43 -17.01 5.55
N SER A 268 -0.61 -16.19 6.57
CA SER A 268 0.08 -14.92 6.75
C SER A 268 1.12 -15.08 7.86
N LEU A 269 2.38 -14.94 7.50
CA LEU A 269 3.51 -15.04 8.41
C LEU A 269 4.18 -13.67 8.54
N LEU A 270 4.48 -13.26 9.77
CA LEU A 270 5.25 -12.05 10.04
C LEU A 270 6.53 -12.41 10.81
N TYR A 271 7.68 -12.07 10.24
CA TYR A 271 8.95 -12.07 10.95
C TYR A 271 9.12 -10.74 11.68
N TYR A 272 9.19 -10.82 13.00
CA TYR A 272 9.38 -9.70 13.90
C TYR A 272 10.79 -9.74 14.48
N GLY A 273 11.54 -8.64 14.35
CA GLY A 273 12.84 -8.47 14.98
C GLY A 273 12.95 -7.11 15.68
N MET A 274 13.71 -7.04 16.76
CA MET A 274 13.90 -5.81 17.52
C MET A 274 14.63 -4.72 16.71
N ASP A 275 15.57 -5.12 15.85
CA ASP A 275 16.27 -4.17 14.98
C ASP A 275 15.35 -3.66 13.87
N ASP A 276 14.45 -4.49 13.34
CA ASP A 276 13.42 -4.07 12.39
C ASP A 276 12.45 -3.07 13.02
N ARG A 277 12.03 -3.33 14.27
CA ARG A 277 11.19 -2.42 15.06
C ARG A 277 11.86 -1.05 15.18
N LYS A 278 13.12 -1.00 15.63
CA LYS A 278 13.87 0.26 15.81
C LYS A 278 14.08 1.00 14.49
N LYS A 279 14.44 0.28 13.41
CA LYS A 279 14.57 0.86 12.07
C LYS A 279 13.27 1.52 11.63
N MET A 280 12.14 0.82 11.78
CA MET A 280 10.85 1.37 11.37
C MET A 280 10.45 2.57 12.23
N GLU A 281 10.65 2.50 13.55
CA GLU A 281 10.42 3.64 14.47
C GLU A 281 11.26 4.88 14.11
N PHE A 282 12.53 4.68 13.73
CA PHE A 282 13.41 5.75 13.25
C PHE A 282 12.92 6.36 11.93
N ILE A 283 12.48 5.53 10.98
CA ILE A 283 11.94 6.00 9.70
C ILE A 283 10.68 6.84 9.93
N LEU A 284 9.76 6.37 10.78
CA LEU A 284 8.51 7.09 11.07
C LEU A 284 8.80 8.41 11.80
N SER A 285 9.63 8.41 12.84
CA SER A 285 9.98 9.62 13.59
C SER A 285 10.75 10.67 12.75
N ASN A 286 11.58 10.25 11.79
CA ASN A 286 12.24 11.21 10.89
C ASN A 286 11.28 11.79 9.85
N SER A 287 10.32 11.00 9.37
CA SER A 287 9.28 11.50 8.48
C SER A 287 8.42 12.57 9.17
N GLU A 288 8.21 12.46 10.48
CA GLU A 288 7.55 13.46 11.31
C GLU A 288 8.38 14.75 11.40
N LYS A 289 9.69 14.64 11.68
CA LYS A 289 10.58 15.82 11.79
C LYS A 289 10.66 16.63 10.49
N LYS A 290 10.75 15.95 9.34
CA LYS A 290 10.77 16.61 8.02
C LYS A 290 9.46 17.34 7.72
N LYS A 291 8.30 16.76 8.07
CA LYS A 291 6.98 17.41 7.89
C LYS A 291 6.77 18.60 8.82
N LEU A 292 7.28 18.53 10.05
CA LEU A 292 7.23 19.65 10.99
C LEU A 292 8.05 20.87 10.52
N GLN A 293 9.12 20.62 9.75
CA GLN A 293 9.95 21.68 9.17
C GLN A 293 9.34 22.32 7.91
N SER A 294 8.45 21.62 7.18
CA SER A 294 7.90 22.11 5.91
C SER A 294 6.58 22.89 6.02
N LEU A 295 5.72 22.72 7.03
CA LEU A 295 4.45 23.48 7.15
C LEU A 295 3.96 23.69 8.60
N ARG A 296 3.63 24.94 8.97
CA ARG A 296 3.08 25.38 10.29
C ARG A 296 1.60 25.00 10.51
N SER A 297 1.07 23.90 9.97
CA SER A 297 -0.40 23.67 9.99
C SER A 297 -0.91 22.22 10.08
N GLU A 298 -0.07 21.21 10.29
CA GLU A 298 -0.52 19.79 10.28
C GLU A 298 -0.16 19.01 11.57
N GLU A 299 -0.43 19.57 12.75
CA GLU A 299 -0.13 18.94 14.05
C GLU A 299 -0.85 17.59 14.32
N GLY A 300 -1.87 17.23 13.52
CA GLY A 300 -2.68 16.02 13.71
C GLY A 300 -2.19 14.76 12.98
N LEU A 301 -1.53 14.91 11.82
CA LEU A 301 -1.06 13.78 10.99
C LEU A 301 0.17 13.09 11.61
N SER A 302 1.02 13.88 12.27
CA SER A 302 2.32 13.46 12.81
C SER A 302 2.16 12.41 13.92
N LYS A 303 1.30 12.62 14.91
CA LYS A 303 1.13 11.69 16.06
C LYS A 303 0.47 10.36 15.68
N LYS A 304 -0.23 10.33 14.53
CA LYS A 304 -0.98 9.16 14.10
C LYS A 304 -0.07 8.03 13.63
N SER A 305 0.94 8.32 12.81
CA SER A 305 1.79 7.28 12.20
C SER A 305 2.51 6.45 13.27
N LEU A 306 3.00 7.09 14.33
CA LEU A 306 3.62 6.38 15.45
C LEU A 306 2.59 5.60 16.28
N THR A 307 1.39 6.15 16.49
CA THR A 307 0.30 5.46 17.20
C THR A 307 -0.14 4.19 16.46
N ASP A 308 -0.30 4.26 15.14
CA ASP A 308 -0.65 3.12 14.30
C ASP A 308 0.45 2.05 14.31
N PHE A 309 1.72 2.49 14.34
CA PHE A 309 2.86 1.58 14.47
C PHE A 309 2.92 0.90 15.85
N ILE A 310 2.62 1.61 16.94
CA ILE A 310 2.55 1.04 18.29
C ILE A 310 1.51 -0.10 18.34
N GLN A 311 0.37 0.05 17.67
CA GLN A 311 -0.62 -1.03 17.57
C GLN A 311 -0.06 -2.26 16.82
N MET A 312 0.74 -2.04 15.78
CA MET A 312 1.42 -3.12 15.05
C MET A 312 2.48 -3.83 15.92
N VAL A 313 3.17 -3.08 16.78
CA VAL A 313 4.08 -3.65 17.78
C VAL A 313 3.30 -4.46 18.82
N GLU A 314 2.19 -3.94 19.36
CA GLU A 314 1.33 -4.67 20.28
C GLU A 314 0.70 -5.93 19.65
N PHE A 315 0.43 -5.91 18.35
CA PHE A 315 0.03 -7.10 17.60
C PHE A 315 1.10 -8.19 17.67
N CYS A 316 2.39 -7.84 17.59
CA CYS A 316 3.51 -8.77 17.63
C CYS A 316 3.87 -9.22 19.06
N GLU A 317 3.99 -8.27 19.98
CA GLU A 317 4.51 -8.47 21.34
C GLU A 317 3.43 -8.77 22.38
N GLY A 318 2.18 -8.38 22.12
CA GLY A 318 1.10 -8.62 23.08
C GLY A 318 0.62 -10.06 23.04
N SER A 319 0.22 -10.58 24.19
CA SER A 319 -0.46 -11.88 24.30
C SER A 319 -1.87 -11.85 23.68
N GLY A 320 -2.45 -13.03 23.46
CA GLY A 320 -3.83 -13.18 22.99
C GLY A 320 -3.98 -13.41 21.47
N CYS A 321 -5.23 -13.57 21.05
CA CYS A 321 -5.59 -13.98 19.70
C CYS A 321 -5.23 -12.91 18.65
N ARG A 322 -4.35 -13.26 17.68
CA ARG A 322 -3.96 -12.37 16.58
C ARG A 322 -5.15 -11.89 15.74
N ARG A 323 -6.06 -12.81 15.37
CA ARG A 323 -7.25 -12.46 14.59
C ARG A 323 -8.17 -11.49 15.31
N LYS A 324 -8.34 -11.66 16.62
CA LYS A 324 -9.14 -10.75 17.44
C LYS A 324 -8.55 -9.34 17.39
N LYS A 325 -7.24 -9.20 17.58
CA LYS A 325 -6.53 -7.91 17.49
C LYS A 325 -6.70 -7.22 16.15
N ILE A 326 -6.61 -7.96 15.04
CA ILE A 326 -6.85 -7.43 13.68
C ILE A 326 -8.29 -6.88 13.59
N LEU A 327 -9.29 -7.63 14.04
CA LEU A 327 -10.69 -7.20 13.94
C LEU A 327 -10.97 -5.98 14.82
N GLU A 328 -10.42 -5.95 16.04
CA GLU A 328 -10.53 -4.83 16.96
C GLU A 328 -9.89 -3.55 16.42
N SER A 329 -8.76 -3.63 15.69
CA SER A 329 -8.13 -2.45 15.07
C SER A 329 -9.02 -1.79 14.01
N PHE A 330 -9.96 -2.53 13.41
CA PHE A 330 -10.96 -1.99 12.49
C PHE A 330 -12.34 -1.78 13.14
N GLY A 331 -12.41 -1.77 14.47
CA GLY A 331 -13.62 -1.50 15.23
C GLY A 331 -14.63 -2.63 15.26
N GLU A 332 -14.23 -3.87 14.97
CA GLU A 332 -15.07 -5.07 15.15
C GLU A 332 -14.81 -5.71 16.51
N GLN A 333 -15.82 -5.64 17.39
CA GLN A 333 -15.78 -6.28 18.70
C GLN A 333 -16.17 -7.75 18.58
N VAL A 334 -15.22 -8.65 18.81
CA VAL A 334 -15.43 -10.10 18.63
C VAL A 334 -14.81 -10.93 19.76
N PRO A 335 -15.42 -12.08 20.11
CA PRO A 335 -14.82 -13.00 21.07
C PRO A 335 -13.61 -13.72 20.45
N ALA A 336 -12.61 -14.07 21.27
CA ALA A 336 -11.43 -14.80 20.81
C ALA A 336 -11.78 -16.19 20.20
N SER A 337 -12.91 -16.78 20.60
CA SER A 337 -13.42 -18.05 20.06
C SER A 337 -13.72 -18.02 18.56
N LEU A 338 -13.97 -16.83 17.98
CA LEU A 338 -14.16 -16.65 16.52
C LEU A 338 -12.95 -17.16 15.72
N CYS A 339 -11.76 -17.14 16.31
CA CYS A 339 -10.53 -17.55 15.66
C CYS A 339 -10.49 -19.04 15.30
N ARG A 340 -11.09 -19.91 16.11
CA ARG A 340 -11.07 -21.38 15.86
C ARG A 340 -9.65 -21.93 15.63
N LYS A 341 -8.67 -21.46 16.42
CA LYS A 341 -7.25 -21.88 16.36
C LYS A 341 -6.54 -21.62 15.01
N SER A 342 -7.00 -20.64 14.24
CA SER A 342 -6.34 -20.23 13.00
C SER A 342 -5.30 -19.10 13.22
N CYS A 343 -4.70 -19.02 14.40
CA CYS A 343 -3.50 -18.23 14.62
C CYS A 343 -2.60 -18.95 15.62
N ASP A 344 -1.31 -18.63 15.56
CA ASP A 344 -0.27 -19.13 16.46
C ASP A 344 -0.68 -19.04 17.93
N ALA A 345 -1.12 -17.88 18.40
CA ALA A 345 -1.44 -17.63 19.80
C ALA A 345 -2.65 -18.44 20.30
N CYS A 346 -3.62 -18.75 19.42
CA CYS A 346 -4.74 -19.61 19.78
C CYS A 346 -4.42 -21.11 19.65
N LYS A 347 -3.53 -21.47 18.72
CA LYS A 347 -3.17 -22.86 18.44
C LYS A 347 -2.10 -23.38 19.41
N HIS A 348 -1.15 -22.53 19.77
CA HIS A 348 0.02 -22.84 20.61
C HIS A 348 0.28 -21.76 21.67
N PRO A 349 -0.67 -21.50 22.61
CA PRO A 349 -0.58 -20.37 23.54
C PRO A 349 0.67 -20.43 24.44
N ASN A 350 1.05 -21.60 24.95
CA ASN A 350 2.20 -21.76 25.83
C ASN A 350 3.53 -21.50 25.10
N LEU A 351 3.62 -21.88 23.83
CA LEU A 351 4.82 -21.66 23.02
C LEU A 351 4.99 -20.17 22.72
N VAL A 352 3.91 -19.49 22.34
CA VAL A 352 3.93 -18.04 22.11
C VAL A 352 4.28 -17.29 23.40
N ALA A 353 3.71 -17.68 24.54
CA ALA A 353 4.05 -17.09 25.84
C ALA A 353 5.55 -17.24 26.16
N LYS A 354 6.12 -18.43 25.94
CA LYS A 354 7.56 -18.68 26.10
C LYS A 354 8.41 -17.76 25.19
N TYR A 355 8.06 -17.64 23.91
CA TYR A 355 8.79 -16.77 23.00
C TYR A 355 8.73 -15.30 23.40
N LEU A 356 7.58 -14.81 23.89
CA LEU A 356 7.45 -13.44 24.39
C LEU A 356 8.31 -13.18 25.63
N GLU A 357 8.42 -14.16 26.53
CA GLU A 357 9.30 -14.09 27.71
C GLU A 357 10.79 -14.09 27.31
N GLU A 358 11.18 -14.96 26.38
CA GLU A 358 12.55 -15.02 25.86
C GLU A 358 12.93 -13.72 25.14
N LEU A 359 12.03 -13.17 24.32
CA LEU A 359 12.21 -11.90 23.62
C LEU A 359 12.40 -10.73 24.61
N THR A 360 11.59 -10.67 25.65
CA THR A 360 11.69 -9.64 26.72
C THR A 360 13.03 -9.75 27.44
N THR A 361 13.46 -10.97 27.75
CA THR A 361 14.73 -11.25 28.41
C THR A 361 15.92 -10.86 27.54
N ALA A 362 15.91 -11.26 26.26
CA ALA A 362 16.94 -10.91 25.28
C ALA A 362 17.09 -9.38 25.13
N CYS A 363 15.96 -8.65 25.13
CA CYS A 363 15.97 -7.19 25.14
C CYS A 363 16.63 -6.60 26.38
N ALA A 364 16.29 -7.10 27.57
CA ALA A 364 16.86 -6.62 28.82
C ALA A 364 18.39 -6.85 28.89
N VAL A 365 18.88 -7.97 28.37
CA VAL A 365 20.31 -8.28 28.29
C VAL A 365 21.02 -7.35 27.30
N ARG A 366 20.47 -7.15 26.09
CA ARG A 366 21.04 -6.24 25.07
C ARG A 366 21.10 -4.79 25.55
N GLN A 367 20.10 -4.34 26.30
CA GLN A 367 20.13 -2.99 26.91
C GLN A 367 21.24 -2.89 27.96
N LYS A 368 21.39 -3.87 28.85
CA LYS A 368 22.48 -3.88 29.86
C LYS A 368 23.87 -3.92 29.23
N SER A 369 24.08 -4.69 28.16
CA SER A 369 25.37 -4.72 27.45
C SER A 369 25.66 -3.40 26.73
N SER A 370 24.64 -2.75 26.15
CA SER A 370 24.78 -1.43 25.54
C SER A 370 25.10 -0.34 26.57
N PHE A 371 24.50 -0.39 27.77
CA PHE A 371 24.86 0.51 28.88
C PHE A 371 26.27 0.23 29.43
N SER A 372 26.73 -1.02 29.39
CA SER A 372 28.07 -1.41 29.85
C SER A 372 29.17 -0.99 28.86
N GLN A 373 28.85 -0.89 27.55
CA GLN A 373 29.77 -0.41 26.52
C GLN A 373 29.87 1.12 26.44
N ILE A 374 28.90 1.87 27.00
CA ILE A 374 28.94 3.35 27.00
C ILE A 374 29.95 3.91 28.04
N PHE A 375 30.57 3.08 28.88
CA PHE A 375 31.56 3.53 29.87
C PHE A 375 33.04 3.42 29.43
N ILE A 376 33.36 2.96 28.22
CA ILE A 376 34.74 2.94 27.71
C ILE A 376 34.76 3.31 26.23
N SER A 377 34.83 4.61 25.95
CA SER A 377 35.67 5.28 24.93
C SER A 377 35.04 6.59 24.47
N SER A 378 35.43 7.70 25.12
CA SER A 378 35.35 9.02 24.49
C SER A 378 36.49 9.13 23.49
N SER A 379 36.24 8.91 22.21
CA SER A 379 37.12 9.33 21.11
C SER A 379 36.28 9.42 19.84
N SER A 380 36.26 10.62 19.28
CA SER A 380 35.57 11.07 18.10
C SER A 380 35.84 10.18 16.88
N ASP A 381 34.80 9.82 16.12
CA ASP A 381 34.87 9.78 14.66
C ASP A 381 33.46 9.85 14.07
N MET A 382 33.28 10.80 13.15
CA MET A 382 32.04 11.08 12.44
C MET A 382 31.77 9.96 11.42
N ILE A 383 30.56 9.39 11.47
CA ILE A 383 30.07 8.50 10.40
C ILE A 383 29.03 9.26 9.59
N ASP A 384 29.34 9.31 8.30
CA ASP A 384 28.68 10.01 7.20
C ASP A 384 27.23 9.52 6.98
N GLY A 385 26.31 10.48 6.85
CA GLY A 385 24.86 10.29 6.97
C GLY A 385 24.07 10.50 5.68
N GLU A 386 24.69 10.41 4.50
CA GLU A 386 24.07 10.90 3.27
C GLU A 386 23.28 9.89 2.41
N GLN A 387 23.26 8.58 2.71
CA GLN A 387 22.62 7.60 1.79
C GLN A 387 21.19 7.13 2.11
N LEU A 388 20.54 7.64 3.18
CA LEU A 388 19.22 7.15 3.62
C LEU A 388 18.04 8.09 3.27
N SER A 389 18.30 9.20 2.58
CA SER A 389 17.35 10.31 2.45
C SER A 389 16.51 10.33 1.17
N GLU A 390 16.86 9.57 0.13
CA GLU A 390 16.21 9.65 -1.20
C GLU A 390 14.92 8.82 -1.36
N PHE A 391 14.52 8.01 -0.38
CA PHE A 391 13.40 7.07 -0.59
C PHE A 391 12.00 7.65 -0.34
N TRP A 392 11.87 8.77 0.38
CA TRP A 392 10.56 9.32 0.79
C TRP A 392 10.14 10.62 0.09
N ASN A 393 10.97 11.16 -0.81
CA ASN A 393 10.62 12.34 -1.58
C ASN A 393 10.16 11.89 -2.97
N ARG A 394 8.84 11.79 -3.15
CA ARG A 394 8.21 11.73 -4.47
C ARG A 394 7.23 12.89 -4.56
N ASP A 395 7.78 14.10 -4.68
CA ASP A 395 7.09 15.18 -5.34
C ASP A 395 7.35 15.03 -6.84
N ASP A 396 6.27 15.10 -7.62
CA ASP A 396 6.30 15.11 -9.07
C ASP A 396 7.07 16.35 -9.54
N ASP A 397 8.23 16.16 -10.18
CA ASP A 397 8.92 17.22 -10.90
C ASP A 397 9.36 16.70 -12.29
N GLU A 398 8.37 16.56 -13.17
CA GLU A 398 8.57 16.69 -14.62
C GLU A 398 7.89 17.99 -15.08
N THR A 399 8.41 19.13 -14.61
CA THR A 399 8.26 20.41 -15.30
C THR A 399 9.58 21.16 -15.23
N ARG A 400 10.54 20.77 -16.08
CA ARG A 400 11.56 21.71 -16.51
C ARG A 400 10.99 22.51 -17.68
N ASP A 401 10.72 23.78 -17.39
CA ASP A 401 10.61 24.84 -18.39
C ASP A 401 11.75 24.72 -19.39
N SER A 402 11.39 24.48 -20.65
CA SER A 402 12.17 24.91 -21.79
C SER A 402 11.48 26.16 -22.32
N ASP A 403 11.93 27.32 -21.85
CA ASP A 403 11.77 28.58 -22.58
C ASP A 403 12.54 28.44 -23.90
N GLU A 404 11.85 28.09 -24.97
CA GLU A 404 12.30 28.34 -26.33
C GLU A 404 11.45 29.46 -26.91
N ASP A 405 12.05 30.65 -26.92
CA ASP A 405 11.62 31.84 -27.65
C ASP A 405 11.40 31.52 -29.13
N ILE A 406 10.14 31.43 -29.56
CA ILE A 406 9.78 31.53 -30.97
C ILE A 406 9.65 33.03 -31.30
N SER A 407 10.69 33.57 -31.93
CA SER A 407 10.64 34.90 -32.54
C SER A 407 10.01 34.81 -33.93
N ASP A 408 8.96 35.61 -34.12
CA ASP A 408 8.29 35.85 -35.39
C ASP A 408 9.27 36.52 -36.38
N TYR A 409 9.46 35.88 -37.54
CA TYR A 409 10.15 36.46 -38.69
C TYR A 409 9.12 36.81 -39.76
N ASP A 410 8.53 38.00 -39.66
CA ASP A 410 7.75 38.61 -40.73
C ASP A 410 8.72 39.12 -41.82
N GLY A 411 8.76 38.38 -42.92
CA GLY A 411 9.46 38.77 -44.14
C GLY A 411 8.64 39.80 -44.92
N ILE A 412 9.16 41.04 -44.99
CA ILE A 412 8.68 42.08 -45.89
C ILE A 412 9.61 42.21 -47.12
N SER A 413 8.97 42.10 -48.29
CA SER A 413 9.30 42.67 -49.61
C SER A 413 10.19 41.87 -50.57
N PRO A 414 10.25 42.24 -51.88
CA PRO A 414 9.50 43.31 -52.57
C PRO A 414 9.00 42.99 -54.01
N PHE A 415 8.30 43.97 -54.58
CA PHE A 415 8.14 44.31 -56.01
C PHE A 415 7.04 43.66 -56.88
N CYS A 416 6.33 44.59 -57.54
CA CYS A 416 5.40 44.54 -58.68
C CYS A 416 3.97 44.09 -58.44
#